data_AF-A0A1H5YBL4-F1
#
_entry.id   AF-A0A1H5YBL4-F1
#
_cell.length_a   1.000
_cell.length_b   1.000
_cell.length_c   1.000
_cell.angle_alpha   90.00
_cell.angle_beta   90.00
_cell.angle_gamma   90.00
#
_symmetry.space_group_name_H-M   'P 1'
#
loop_
_entity.id
_entity.type
_entity.pdbx_description
1 polymer ?
#
loop_
_entity_poly.entity_id
_entity_poly.type
_entity_poly.pdbx_seq_one_letter_code
_entity_poly.pdbx_strand_id
1 'polypeptide(L)' 'MAATTHVTHHKGFAFAAPAALFQAARERFAEYRRYRRTVNELSELSDRELADLGLHRSAIKSVALEAAKAGN' A
#
# COMPACT_ATOMS: atom_id res chain seq x y z
N MET A 1 38.63 -14.95 28.56
CA MET A 1 38.35 -15.32 27.16
C MET A 1 36.96 -14.85 26.83
N ALA A 2 36.83 -13.76 26.06
CA ALA A 2 35.56 -13.18 25.65
C ALA A 2 35.20 -13.72 24.27
N ALA A 3 34.10 -14.44 24.15
CA ALA A 3 33.52 -14.82 22.87
C ALA A 3 32.27 -13.96 22.64
N THR A 4 32.49 -12.73 22.17
CA THR A 4 31.41 -11.87 21.66
C THR A 4 31.23 -12.20 20.19
N THR A 5 30.30 -13.10 19.87
CA THR A 5 29.94 -13.40 18.48
C THR A 5 29.11 -12.25 17.91
N HIS A 6 29.77 -11.36 17.16
CA HIS A 6 29.10 -10.34 16.35
C HIS A 6 28.31 -11.02 15.21
N VAL A 7 26.98 -11.02 15.31
CA VAL A 7 26.11 -11.38 14.19
C VAL A 7 25.90 -10.14 13.33
N THR A 8 26.77 -9.97 12.34
CA THR A 8 26.60 -8.99 11.26
C THR A 8 25.59 -9.55 10.26
N HIS A 9 24.31 -9.17 10.40
CA HIS A 9 23.30 -9.37 9.35
C HIS A 9 23.60 -8.45 8.15
N HIS A 10 24.62 -8.80 7.40
CA HIS A 10 24.78 -8.30 6.04
C HIS A 10 23.66 -8.95 5.22
N LYS A 11 22.64 -8.15 4.88
CA LYS A 11 21.65 -8.50 3.85
C LYS A 11 22.40 -8.59 2.51
N GLY A 12 23.09 -9.71 2.31
CA GLY A 12 23.56 -10.12 0.99
C GLY A 12 22.35 -10.16 0.06
N PHE A 13 22.53 -9.72 -1.18
CA PHE A 13 21.52 -9.75 -2.23
C PHE A 13 21.03 -11.20 -2.43
N ALA A 14 20.01 -11.59 -1.67
CA ALA A 14 19.31 -12.83 -1.87
C ALA A 14 18.51 -12.67 -3.16
N PHE A 15 18.77 -13.52 -4.17
CA PHE A 15 17.78 -13.79 -5.19
C PHE A 15 16.52 -14.24 -4.45
N ALA A 16 15.55 -13.33 -4.29
CA ALA A 16 14.33 -13.62 -3.58
C ALA A 16 13.71 -14.88 -4.20
N ALA A 17 13.37 -15.86 -3.36
CA ALA A 17 12.71 -17.07 -3.81
C ALA A 17 11.50 -16.68 -4.67
N PRO A 18 11.27 -17.30 -5.85
CA PRO A 18 10.20 -16.89 -6.75
C PRO A 18 8.85 -16.75 -6.05
N ALA A 19 8.55 -17.64 -5.10
CA ALA A 19 7.35 -17.57 -4.26
C ALA A 19 7.24 -16.27 -3.43
N ALA A 20 8.34 -15.78 -2.85
CA ALA A 20 8.34 -14.52 -2.09
C ALA A 20 8.06 -13.30 -2.99
N LEU A 21 8.57 -13.32 -4.23
CA LEU A 21 8.26 -12.29 -5.23
C LEU A 21 6.78 -12.33 -5.66
N PHE A 22 6.23 -13.53 -5.89
CA PHE A 22 4.82 -13.69 -6.22
C PHE A 22 3.89 -13.19 -5.11
N GLN A 23 4.23 -13.44 -3.85
CA GLN A 23 3.43 -12.96 -2.72
C GLN A 23 3.48 -11.44 -2.60
N ALA A 24 4.66 -10.83 -2.69
CA ALA A 24 4.80 -9.38 -2.69
C ALA A 24 4.03 -8.74 -3.87
N ALA A 25 4.07 -9.36 -5.05
CA ALA A 25 3.30 -8.89 -6.21
C ALA A 25 1.79 -9.00 -5.99
N ARG A 26 1.33 -10.08 -5.35
CA ARG A 26 -0.09 -10.31 -5.04
C ARG A 26 -0.62 -9.28 -4.04
N GLU A 27 0.14 -9.01 -2.98
CA GLU A 27 -0.17 -7.97 -2.00
C GLU A 27 -0.24 -6.59 -2.68
N ARG A 28 0.77 -6.26 -3.48
CA ARG A 28 0.81 -5.00 -4.22
C ARG A 28 -0.35 -4.83 -5.18
N PHE A 29 -0.75 -5.91 -5.85
CA PHE A 29 -1.91 -5.92 -6.73
C PHE A 29 -3.22 -5.73 -5.96
N ALA A 30 -3.34 -6.33 -4.77
CA ALA A 30 -4.51 -6.14 -3.90
C ALA A 30 -4.63 -4.69 -3.42
N GLU A 31 -3.52 -4.07 -2.99
CA GLU A 31 -3.46 -2.63 -2.67
C GLU A 31 -3.89 -1.77 -3.86
N TYR A 32 -3.33 -2.05 -5.04
CA TYR A 32 -3.64 -1.29 -6.25
C TYR A 32 -5.11 -1.40 -6.65
N ARG A 33 -5.72 -2.59 -6.53
CA ARG A 33 -7.14 -2.79 -6.79
C ARG A 33 -8.01 -2.00 -5.81
N ARG A 34 -7.66 -1.98 -4.52
CA ARG A 34 -8.37 -1.17 -3.51
C ARG A 34 -8.27 0.32 -3.82
N TYR A 35 -7.07 0.82 -4.09
CA TYR A 35 -6.84 2.20 -4.52
C TYR A 35 -7.74 2.58 -5.72
N ARG A 36 -7.70 1.77 -6.79
CA ARG A 36 -8.48 2.04 -8.02
C ARG A 36 -9.97 2.04 -7.76
N ARG A 37 -10.47 1.10 -6.95
CA ARG A 37 -11.87 1.06 -6.56
C ARG A 37 -12.26 2.35 -5.84
N THR A 38 -11.54 2.73 -4.79
CA THR A 38 -11.84 3.95 -4.01
C THR A 38 -11.77 5.21 -4.86
N VAL A 39 -10.78 5.33 -5.76
CA VAL A 39 -10.72 6.47 -6.68
C VAL A 39 -11.94 6.52 -7.58
N ASN A 40 -12.36 5.39 -8.16
CA ASN A 40 -13.52 5.36 -9.05
C ASN A 40 -14.80 5.75 -8.29
N GLU A 41 -15.05 5.09 -7.15
CA GLU A 41 -16.23 5.36 -6.31
C GLU A 41 -16.30 6.83 -5.88
N LEU A 42 -15.21 7.40 -5.37
CA LEU A 42 -15.17 8.81 -4.97
C LEU A 42 -15.21 9.78 -6.15
N SER A 43 -14.73 9.37 -7.33
CA SER A 43 -14.77 10.23 -8.53
C SER A 43 -16.16 10.27 -9.17
N GLU A 44 -16.96 9.22 -8.97
CA GLU A 44 -18.36 9.16 -9.41
C GLU A 44 -19.26 10.09 -8.57
N LEU A 45 -18.87 10.41 -7.33
CA LEU A 45 -19.57 11.38 -6.50
C LEU A 45 -19.52 12.79 -7.08
N SER A 46 -20.59 13.54 -6.87
CA SER A 46 -20.68 14.97 -7.15
C SER A 46 -19.89 15.80 -6.13
N ASP A 47 -19.61 17.06 -6.47
CA ASP A 47 -18.87 17.96 -5.57
C ASP A 47 -19.62 18.22 -4.26
N ARG A 48 -20.96 18.15 -4.29
CA ARG A 48 -21.79 18.28 -3.09
C ARG A 48 -21.70 17.05 -2.19
N GLU A 49 -21.81 15.85 -2.76
CA GLU A 49 -21.65 14.60 -2.00
C GLU A 49 -20.25 14.50 -1.39
N LEU A 50 -19.22 14.92 -2.13
CA LEU A 50 -17.87 15.03 -1.58
C LEU A 50 -17.80 16.05 -0.45
N ALA A 51 -18.42 17.22 -0.60
CA ALA A 51 -18.46 18.25 0.44
C ALA A 51 -19.23 17.80 1.70
N ASP A 52 -20.30 17.01 1.55
CA ASP A 52 -21.06 16.42 2.65
C ASP A 52 -20.19 15.43 3.46
N LEU A 53 -19.24 14.76 2.80
CA LEU A 53 -18.20 13.94 3.42
C LEU A 53 -17.00 14.77 3.95
N GLY A 54 -17.00 16.09 3.76
CA GLY A 54 -15.89 16.97 4.11
C GLY A 54 -14.65 16.82 3.22
N LEU A 55 -14.81 16.28 2.01
CA LEU A 55 -13.73 16.02 1.07
C LEU A 55 -13.78 16.96 -0.15
N HIS A 56 -12.60 17.27 -0.68
CA HIS A 56 -12.45 17.95 -1.96
C HIS A 56 -11.98 16.98 -3.03
N ARG A 57 -12.25 17.26 -4.32
CA ARG A 57 -11.81 16.44 -5.47
C ARG A 57 -10.31 16.12 -5.44
N SER A 58 -9.48 17.06 -4.99
CA SER A 58 -8.03 16.89 -4.85
C SER A 58 -7.65 15.86 -3.78
N ALA A 59 -8.49 15.66 -2.76
CA ALA A 59 -8.25 14.71 -1.66
C ALA A 59 -8.56 13.26 -2.05
N ILE A 60 -9.28 13.01 -3.15
CA ILE A 60 -9.67 11.66 -3.58
C ILE A 60 -8.45 10.73 -3.67
N LYS A 61 -7.35 11.21 -4.27
CA LYS A 61 -6.13 10.41 -4.44
C LYS A 61 -5.44 10.11 -3.11
N SER A 62 -5.41 11.06 -2.18
CA SER A 62 -4.78 10.86 -0.87
C SER A 62 -5.58 9.89 -0.01
N VAL A 63 -6.91 10.05 0.04
CA VAL A 63 -7.82 9.14 0.77
C VAL A 63 -7.78 7.74 0.18
N ALA A 64 -7.81 7.60 -1.15
CA ALA A 64 -7.70 6.30 -1.79
C ALA A 64 -6.36 5.61 -1.50
N LEU A 65 -5.26 6.36 -1.41
CA LEU A 65 -3.95 5.81 -1.06
C LEU A 65 -3.91 5.34 0.41
N GLU A 66 -4.54 6.09 1.31
CA GLU A 66 -4.67 5.72 2.72
C GLU A 66 -5.52 4.45 2.89
N ALA A 67 -6.70 4.39 2.26
CA ALA A 67 -7.56 3.21 2.26
C ALA A 67 -6.87 1.96 1.67
N ALA A 68 -6.05 2.14 0.63
CA ALA A 68 -5.25 1.07 0.05
C ALA A 68 -4.15 0.55 0.99
N LYS A 69 -3.64 1.37 1.91
CA LYS A 69 -2.65 0.95 2.90
C LYS A 69 -3.29 0.33 4.15
N ALA A 70 -4.46 0.82 4.56
CA ALA A 70 -5.13 0.39 5.80
C ALA A 70 -5.73 -1.03 5.74
N GLY A 71 -6.07 -1.54 4.56
CA GLY A 71 -6.64 -2.89 4.41
C GLY A 71 -5.62 -4.03 4.30
N ASN A 72 -4.47 -3.93 4.97
CA ASN A 72 -3.46 -4.99 5.13
C ASN A 72 -3.14 -5.21 6.60
#